data_AF-A0A1G0H3Y7-F1
#
_entry.id   AF-A0A1G0H3Y7-F1
#
_cell.length_a   1.000
_cell.length_b   1.000
_cell.length_c   1.000
_cell.angle_alpha   90.00
_cell.angle_beta   90.00
_cell.angle_gamma   90.00
#
_symmetry.space_group_name_H-M   'P 1'
#
loop_
_entity.id
_entity.type
_entity.pdbx_description
1 polymer ?
#
loop_
_entity_poly.entity_id
_entity_poly.type
_entity_poly.pdbx_seq_one_letter_code
_entity_poly.pdbx_strand_id
1 'polypeptide(L)'
;MILSFIIVPSSSANFQTLYQKAAVKSIQYIQPKKFYSMGKGEEMLFNYNKKTQKKEIIILFFRKNNVSVIYSPDYSIEQFEHGNFLSMHDGWEDVLNTENKSIKKLNFDSGLLRLDSTKNALNLTIAALGTEKLLHHLRRASEVELGWRLFTGFLPLIMLFFVFPFCGDITKKNTHLITILAIVCFFGFCIISSVIKNMLTTQELPLWFGFEIPGLIVFLIGAAWIFFKDKG
;
A
#
# COMPACT_ATOMS: atom_id res chain seq x y z
N MET A 1 10.25 -17.27 -11.73
CA MET A 1 11.29 -16.26 -11.38
C MET A 1 11.16 -14.93 -12.15
N ILE A 2 11.19 -14.89 -13.49
CA ILE A 2 11.06 -13.62 -14.26
C ILE A 2 9.80 -12.82 -13.85
N LEU A 3 8.68 -13.53 -13.66
CA LEU A 3 7.43 -12.94 -13.21
C LEU A 3 7.55 -12.22 -11.85
N SER A 4 8.15 -12.87 -10.84
CA SER A 4 8.24 -12.33 -9.48
C SER A 4 9.27 -11.20 -9.34
N PHE A 5 10.37 -11.29 -10.09
CA PHE A 5 11.49 -10.35 -9.96
C PHE A 5 11.39 -9.11 -10.86
N ILE A 6 10.70 -9.19 -11.99
CA ILE A 6 10.68 -8.12 -13.00
C ILE A 6 9.25 -7.64 -13.26
N ILE A 7 8.35 -8.55 -13.61
CA ILE A 7 7.00 -8.19 -14.09
C ILE A 7 6.14 -7.64 -12.94
N VAL A 8 6.06 -8.35 -11.82
CA VAL A 8 5.26 -7.93 -10.65
C VAL A 8 5.68 -6.54 -10.13
N PRO A 9 6.96 -6.28 -9.80
CA PRO A 9 7.35 -4.96 -9.31
C PRO A 9 7.15 -3.86 -10.35
N SER A 10 7.47 -4.10 -11.62
CA SER A 10 7.26 -3.11 -12.68
C SER A 10 5.78 -2.77 -12.87
N SER A 11 4.92 -3.78 -12.86
CA SER A 11 3.47 -3.60 -12.98
C SER A 11 2.90 -2.86 -11.76
N SER A 12 3.30 -3.24 -10.54
CA SER A 12 2.88 -2.57 -9.32
C SER A 12 3.35 -1.11 -9.26
N ALA A 13 4.58 -0.81 -9.69
CA ALA A 13 5.08 0.56 -9.80
C ALA A 13 4.27 1.37 -10.81
N ASN A 14 4.04 0.83 -12.00
CA ASN A 14 3.23 1.48 -13.04
C ASN A 14 1.80 1.71 -12.54
N PHE A 15 1.18 0.72 -11.89
CA PHE A 15 -0.15 0.84 -11.31
C PHE A 15 -0.21 1.93 -10.24
N GLN A 16 0.77 2.01 -9.33
CA GLN A 16 0.83 3.06 -8.31
C GLN A 16 1.02 4.44 -8.93
N THR A 17 1.87 4.58 -9.95
CA THR A 17 2.03 5.86 -10.65
C THR A 17 0.75 6.29 -11.37
N LEU A 18 0.03 5.35 -12.00
CA LEU A 18 -1.25 5.60 -12.64
C LEU A 18 -2.34 5.95 -11.62
N TYR A 19 -2.40 5.22 -10.51
CA TYR A 19 -3.32 5.50 -9.41
C TYR A 19 -3.07 6.88 -8.82
N GLN A 20 -1.81 7.26 -8.60
CA GLN A 20 -1.46 8.60 -8.11
C GLN A 20 -1.77 9.68 -9.15
N LYS A 21 -1.45 9.48 -10.43
CA LYS A 21 -1.84 10.41 -11.51
C LYS A 21 -3.35 10.59 -11.59
N ALA A 22 -4.10 9.50 -11.42
CA ALA A 22 -5.56 9.53 -11.36
C ALA A 22 -6.07 10.19 -10.08
N ALA A 23 -5.42 9.98 -8.93
CA ALA A 23 -5.77 10.61 -7.66
C ALA A 23 -5.53 12.12 -7.69
N VAL A 24 -4.41 12.59 -8.25
CA VAL A 24 -4.14 14.02 -8.45
C VAL A 24 -5.15 14.64 -9.43
N LYS A 25 -5.48 13.95 -10.53
CA LYS A 25 -6.58 14.37 -11.41
C LYS A 25 -7.94 14.30 -10.73
N SER A 26 -8.15 13.41 -9.76
CA SER A 26 -9.40 13.29 -8.99
C SER A 26 -9.67 14.48 -8.07
N ILE A 27 -8.67 15.32 -7.80
CA ILE A 27 -8.88 16.63 -7.15
C ILE A 27 -9.76 17.53 -8.05
N GLN A 28 -9.73 17.36 -9.38
CA GLN A 28 -10.68 18.03 -10.29
C GLN A 28 -12.12 17.48 -10.20
N TYR A 29 -12.32 16.33 -9.53
CA TYR A 29 -13.61 15.66 -9.34
C TYR A 29 -14.11 15.71 -7.90
N ILE A 30 -13.55 16.60 -7.09
CA ILE A 30 -14.08 16.93 -5.78
C ILE A 30 -15.52 17.43 -5.95
N GLN A 31 -16.45 16.69 -5.36
CA GLN A 31 -17.85 17.03 -5.37
C GLN A 31 -18.03 18.30 -4.53
N PRO A 32 -18.62 19.36 -5.10
CA PRO A 32 -18.83 20.59 -4.36
C PRO A 32 -19.74 20.32 -3.14
N LYS A 33 -19.51 21.08 -2.06
CA LYS A 33 -20.30 21.03 -0.81
C LYS A 33 -20.13 19.77 0.04
N LYS A 34 -19.00 19.06 -0.09
CA LYS A 34 -18.60 17.98 0.83
C LYS A 34 -17.31 18.34 1.54
N PHE A 35 -17.22 17.93 2.80
CA PHE A 35 -15.98 17.99 3.57
C PHE A 35 -15.12 16.76 3.22
N TYR A 36 -13.84 17.01 2.97
CA TYR A 36 -12.82 16.03 2.66
C TYR A 36 -11.79 16.03 3.77
N SER A 37 -11.53 14.87 4.38
CA SER A 37 -10.47 14.72 5.38
C SER A 37 -9.11 14.62 4.67
N MET A 38 -8.18 15.51 5.01
CA MET A 38 -6.82 15.56 4.45
C MET A 38 -5.75 15.00 5.37
N GLY A 39 -6.11 14.69 6.61
CA GLY A 39 -5.20 14.20 7.64
C GLY A 39 -5.88 14.10 8.99
N LYS A 40 -5.09 13.85 10.04
CA LYS A 40 -5.61 13.80 11.42
C LYS A 40 -6.08 15.19 11.85
N GLY A 41 -7.39 15.39 11.87
CA GLY A 41 -8.00 16.65 12.31
C GLY A 41 -7.94 17.77 11.26
N GLU A 42 -7.75 17.45 9.98
CA GLU A 42 -7.77 18.45 8.91
C GLU A 42 -8.90 18.13 7.94
N GLU A 43 -9.81 19.08 7.75
CA GLU A 43 -10.95 18.95 6.86
C GLU A 43 -10.99 20.12 5.88
N MET A 44 -11.36 19.85 4.64
CA MET A 44 -11.48 20.87 3.61
C MET A 44 -12.80 20.73 2.87
N LEU A 45 -13.50 21.84 2.68
CA LEU A 45 -14.69 21.93 1.86
C LEU A 45 -14.39 22.80 0.65
N PHE A 46 -14.62 22.21 -0.51
CA PHE A 46 -14.58 22.93 -1.78
C PHE A 46 -16.00 23.27 -2.18
N ASN A 47 -16.23 24.54 -2.51
CA ASN A 47 -17.47 25.00 -3.09
C ASN A 47 -17.20 25.54 -4.49
N TYR A 48 -17.99 25.07 -5.45
CA TYR A 48 -17.93 25.58 -6.81
C TYR A 48 -19.33 25.96 -7.25
N ASN A 49 -19.55 27.27 -7.42
CA ASN A 49 -20.81 27.79 -7.91
C ASN A 49 -20.79 27.82 -9.45
N LYS A 50 -21.40 26.81 -10.06
CA LYS A 50 -21.49 26.68 -11.53
C LYS A 50 -22.12 27.90 -12.23
N LYS A 51 -23.00 28.66 -11.55
CA LYS A 51 -23.68 29.82 -12.15
C LYS A 51 -22.78 31.05 -12.21
N THR A 52 -21.99 31.29 -11.17
CA THR A 52 -21.11 32.47 -11.07
C THR A 52 -19.66 32.16 -11.44
N GLN A 53 -19.34 30.89 -11.72
CA GLN A 53 -17.99 30.35 -11.89
C GLN A 53 -17.04 30.62 -10.71
N LYS A 54 -17.58 31.06 -9.55
CA LYS A 54 -16.79 31.32 -8.35
C LYS A 54 -16.41 30.02 -7.65
N LYS A 55 -15.17 29.97 -7.19
CA LYS A 55 -14.52 28.85 -6.52
C LYS A 55 -14.17 29.27 -5.11
N GLU A 56 -14.90 28.77 -4.13
CA GLU A 56 -14.66 29.11 -2.72
C GLU A 56 -14.13 27.88 -2.00
N ILE A 57 -13.34 28.11 -0.96
CA ILE A 57 -12.74 27.06 -0.16
C ILE A 57 -12.82 27.40 1.32
N ILE A 58 -13.11 26.39 2.12
CA ILE A 58 -13.07 26.44 3.57
C ILE A 58 -12.17 25.31 4.05
N ILE A 59 -11.25 25.61 4.95
CA ILE A 59 -10.32 24.64 5.54
C ILE A 59 -10.45 24.73 7.05
N LEU A 60 -10.60 23.59 7.70
CA LEU A 60 -10.70 23.45 9.14
C LEU A 60 -9.48 22.66 9.64
N PHE A 61 -8.73 23.25 10.56
CA PHE A 61 -7.64 22.60 11.28
C PHE A 61 -8.02 22.43 12.75
N PHE A 62 -8.29 21.19 13.15
CA PHE A 62 -8.51 20.79 14.53
C PHE A 62 -7.19 20.36 15.17
N ARG A 63 -6.55 21.28 15.90
CA ARG A 63 -5.37 21.00 16.73
C ARG A 63 -5.79 20.88 18.19
N LYS A 64 -4.96 20.21 19.00
CA LYS A 64 -5.26 19.88 20.41
C LYS A 64 -5.83 21.05 21.24
N ASN A 65 -5.32 22.27 21.01
CA ASN A 65 -5.70 23.46 21.76
C ASN A 65 -6.21 24.63 20.88
N ASN A 66 -6.25 24.44 19.56
CA ASN A 66 -6.61 25.51 18.62
C ASN A 66 -7.44 24.94 17.47
N VAL A 67 -8.51 25.64 17.10
CA VAL A 67 -9.25 25.39 15.85
C VAL A 67 -8.98 26.56 14.92
N SER A 68 -8.41 26.30 13.74
CA SER A 68 -8.23 27.31 12.70
C SER A 68 -9.24 27.08 11.57
N VAL A 69 -9.90 28.15 11.14
CA VAL A 69 -10.81 28.18 10.01
C VAL A 69 -10.22 29.13 8.97
N ILE A 70 -9.86 28.60 7.80
CA ILE A 70 -9.38 29.38 6.67
C ILE A 70 -10.49 29.43 5.63
N TYR A 71 -10.85 30.62 5.18
CA TYR A 71 -11.76 30.84 4.06
C TYR A 71 -11.04 31.61 2.95
N SER A 72 -11.27 31.21 1.70
CA SER A 72 -10.85 31.98 0.54
C SER A 72 -11.95 31.99 -0.53
N PRO A 73 -12.31 33.18 -1.06
CA PRO A 73 -13.34 33.34 -2.09
C PRO A 73 -12.87 32.94 -3.49
N ASP A 74 -11.56 32.83 -3.69
CA ASP A 74 -10.95 32.28 -4.90
C ASP A 74 -9.82 31.29 -4.54
N TYR A 75 -9.72 30.22 -5.33
CA TYR A 75 -8.62 29.27 -5.21
C TYR A 75 -8.23 28.67 -6.56
N SER A 76 -6.94 28.44 -6.72
CA SER A 76 -6.34 27.69 -7.82
C SER A 76 -5.50 26.54 -7.27
N ILE A 77 -5.40 25.46 -8.04
CA ILE A 77 -4.47 24.37 -7.75
C ILE A 77 -3.33 24.52 -8.74
N GLU A 78 -2.15 24.80 -8.21
CA GLU A 78 -0.94 25.02 -8.96
C GLU A 78 0.02 23.86 -8.74
N GLN A 79 0.49 23.27 -9.84
CA GLN A 79 1.46 22.19 -9.80
C GLN A 79 2.85 22.81 -9.96
N PHE A 80 3.64 22.75 -8.89
CA PHE A 80 5.05 23.13 -8.90
C PHE A 80 5.94 21.88 -8.98
N GLU A 81 7.23 22.04 -9.30
CA GLU A 81 8.19 20.92 -9.40
C GLU A 81 8.22 20.03 -8.15
N HIS A 82 7.89 20.59 -6.98
CA HIS A 82 7.97 19.93 -5.68
C HIS A 82 6.60 19.52 -5.10
N GLY A 83 5.52 19.61 -5.89
CA GLY A 83 4.20 19.13 -5.50
C GLY A 83 3.05 20.03 -5.91
N ASN A 84 1.84 19.66 -5.50
CA ASN A 84 0.62 20.40 -5.69
C ASN A 84 0.41 21.36 -4.53
N PHE A 85 0.14 22.61 -4.88
CA PHE A 85 -0.15 23.69 -3.96
C PHE A 85 -1.53 24.24 -4.28
N LEU A 86 -2.27 24.53 -3.22
CA LEU A 86 -3.49 25.30 -3.26
C LEU A 86 -3.10 26.76 -3.06
N SER A 87 -3.25 27.57 -4.11
CA SER A 87 -3.16 29.02 -3.99
C SER A 87 -4.54 29.57 -3.65
N MET A 88 -4.60 30.43 -2.64
CA MET A 88 -5.79 31.08 -2.12
C MET A 88 -5.59 32.59 -2.22
N HIS A 89 -6.63 33.32 -2.61
CA HIS A 89 -6.58 34.77 -2.81
C HIS A 89 -7.72 35.47 -2.06
N ASP A 90 -7.41 36.61 -1.44
CA ASP A 90 -8.34 37.47 -0.70
C ASP A 90 -9.12 36.75 0.43
N GLY A 91 -8.38 35.97 1.23
CA GLY A 91 -8.95 35.13 2.27
C GLY A 91 -8.76 35.66 3.69
N TRP A 92 -9.29 34.90 4.64
CA TRP A 92 -9.08 35.13 6.07
C TRP A 92 -8.92 33.82 6.82
N GLU A 93 -8.16 33.88 7.92
CA GLU A 93 -7.96 32.81 8.88
C GLU A 93 -8.45 33.28 10.26
N ASP A 94 -9.41 32.56 10.83
CA ASP A 94 -9.82 32.72 12.23
C ASP A 94 -9.25 31.57 13.05
N VAL A 95 -8.37 31.90 14.00
CA VAL A 95 -7.80 30.95 14.95
C VAL A 95 -8.48 31.12 16.30
N LEU A 96 -9.26 30.11 16.70
CA LEU A 96 -9.88 30.00 18.00
C LEU A 96 -8.95 29.22 18.94
N ASN A 97 -8.48 29.86 20.01
CA ASN A 97 -7.81 29.18 21.10
C ASN A 97 -8.85 28.60 22.07
N THR A 98 -8.87 27.28 22.23
CA THR A 98 -9.90 26.61 23.05
C THR A 98 -9.70 26.78 24.55
N GLU A 99 -8.48 27.09 25.01
CA GLU A 99 -8.16 27.30 26.42
C GLU A 99 -8.59 28.70 26.88
N ASN A 100 -8.25 29.73 26.10
CA ASN A 100 -8.50 31.13 26.47
C ASN A 100 -9.76 31.74 25.81
N LYS A 101 -10.44 30.98 24.94
CA LYS A 101 -11.61 31.42 24.15
C LYS A 101 -11.36 32.71 23.35
N SER A 102 -10.10 33.03 23.07
CA SER A 102 -9.72 34.18 22.25
C SER A 102 -9.76 33.80 20.77
N ILE A 103 -10.22 34.75 19.95
CA ILE A 103 -10.25 34.61 18.49
C ILE A 103 -9.22 35.57 17.93
N LYS A 104 -8.30 35.03 17.12
CA LYS A 104 -7.37 35.81 16.32
C LYS A 104 -7.79 35.73 14.86
N LYS A 105 -8.17 36.87 14.29
CA LYS A 105 -8.49 37.02 12.88
C LYS A 105 -7.28 37.54 12.11
N LEU A 106 -6.94 36.89 11.01
CA LEU A 106 -5.86 37.29 10.11
C LEU A 106 -6.41 37.32 8.69
N ASN A 107 -6.43 38.49 8.06
CA ASN A 107 -6.75 38.60 6.65
C ASN A 107 -5.47 38.46 5.83
N PHE A 108 -5.55 37.79 4.68
CA PHE A 108 -4.41 37.59 3.79
C PHE A 108 -4.81 37.84 2.34
N ASP A 109 -3.95 38.52 1.58
CA ASP A 109 -4.17 38.78 0.16
C ASP A 109 -3.86 37.54 -0.68
N SER A 110 -2.85 36.76 -0.28
CA SER A 110 -2.50 35.48 -0.89
C SER A 110 -1.99 34.49 0.14
N GLY A 111 -2.35 33.23 -0.04
CA GLY A 111 -1.93 32.13 0.81
C GLY A 111 -1.65 30.88 -0.01
N LEU A 112 -0.50 30.25 0.20
CA LEU A 112 -0.14 28.99 -0.44
C LEU A 112 -0.19 27.87 0.57
N LEU A 113 -1.08 26.90 0.37
CA LEU A 113 -1.16 25.69 1.17
C LEU A 113 -0.69 24.49 0.36
N ARG A 114 0.33 23.79 0.82
CA ARG A 114 0.77 22.56 0.17
C ARG A 114 -0.23 21.43 0.43
N LEU A 115 -0.82 20.89 -0.64
CA LEU A 115 -1.74 19.75 -0.55
C LEU A 115 -1.00 18.43 -0.30
N ASP A 116 0.26 18.35 -0.75
CA ASP A 116 1.10 17.13 -0.68
C ASP A 116 1.79 16.91 0.68
N SER A 117 1.19 17.32 1.80
CA SER A 117 1.76 17.14 3.15
C SER A 117 1.79 15.66 3.62
N THR A 118 1.21 14.74 2.87
CA THR A 118 1.67 13.35 2.93
C THR A 118 2.91 13.24 2.08
N LYS A 119 4.08 13.03 2.70
CA LYS A 119 5.37 12.71 2.07
C LYS A 119 5.20 11.86 0.79
N ASN A 120 4.98 12.53 -0.34
CA ASN A 120 4.77 11.96 -1.68
C ASN A 120 6.06 12.14 -2.51
N ALA A 121 7.23 12.09 -1.88
CA ALA A 121 8.35 11.48 -2.57
C ALA A 121 7.92 10.03 -2.76
N LEU A 122 7.41 9.68 -3.97
CA LEU A 122 7.02 8.34 -4.43
C LEU A 122 7.41 7.26 -3.41
N ASN A 123 6.62 7.12 -2.34
CA ASN A 123 6.82 6.07 -1.35
C ASN A 123 6.12 4.88 -1.99
N LEU A 124 6.70 4.43 -3.11
CA LEU A 124 6.39 3.14 -3.69
C LEU A 124 6.39 2.18 -2.52
N THR A 125 5.27 1.47 -2.32
CA THR A 125 5.24 0.46 -1.28
C THR A 125 6.43 -0.46 -1.52
N ILE A 126 7.03 -1.01 -0.47
CA ILE A 126 8.28 -1.78 -0.61
C ILE A 126 8.10 -2.93 -1.64
N ALA A 127 6.87 -3.44 -1.78
CA ALA A 127 6.46 -4.39 -2.80
C ALA A 127 6.54 -3.89 -4.27
N ALA A 128 6.46 -2.58 -4.52
CA ALA A 128 6.57 -1.96 -5.85
C ALA A 128 7.99 -1.47 -6.19
N LEU A 129 8.95 -1.56 -5.27
CA LEU A 129 10.35 -1.25 -5.56
C LEU A 129 10.95 -2.29 -6.52
N GLY A 130 11.79 -1.83 -7.46
CA GLY A 130 12.59 -2.72 -8.30
C GLY A 130 13.53 -3.58 -7.44
N THR A 131 13.76 -4.83 -7.85
CA THR A 131 14.59 -5.79 -7.09
C THR A 131 16.03 -5.29 -6.86
N GLU A 132 16.59 -4.58 -7.84
CA GLU A 132 17.88 -3.89 -7.71
C GLU A 132 17.90 -2.89 -6.55
N LYS A 133 16.87 -2.05 -6.44
CA LYS A 133 16.74 -1.06 -5.37
C LYS A 133 16.52 -1.71 -4.01
N LEU A 134 15.91 -2.88 -3.96
CA LEU A 134 15.73 -3.65 -2.72
C LEU A 134 17.06 -4.23 -2.20
N LEU A 135 17.99 -4.60 -3.08
CA LEU A 135 19.32 -5.09 -2.69
C LEU A 135 20.20 -4.00 -2.06
N HIS A 136 20.04 -2.74 -2.49
CA HIS A 136 20.83 -1.62 -1.97
C HIS A 136 20.24 -0.98 -0.70
N HIS A 137 18.96 -1.22 -0.39
CA HIS A 137 18.32 -0.71 0.82
C HIS A 137 18.39 -1.73 1.96
N LEU A 138 19.32 -1.52 2.91
CA LEU A 138 19.51 -2.28 4.17
C LEU A 138 18.36 -2.09 5.20
N ARG A 139 17.11 -2.03 4.74
CA ARG A 139 15.93 -1.95 5.61
C ARG A 139 15.33 -3.34 5.73
N ARG A 140 15.05 -3.79 6.96
CA ARG A 140 14.46 -5.11 7.25
C ARG A 140 13.25 -5.45 6.38
N ALA A 141 12.37 -4.49 6.11
CA ALA A 141 11.21 -4.69 5.26
C ALA A 141 11.58 -4.93 3.77
N SER A 142 12.68 -4.37 3.28
CA SER A 142 13.23 -4.65 1.95
C SER A 142 13.77 -6.07 1.85
N GLU A 143 14.47 -6.55 2.90
CA GLU A 143 14.99 -7.92 2.97
C GLU A 143 13.86 -8.95 3.00
N VAL A 144 12.79 -8.69 3.75
CA VAL A 144 11.59 -9.55 3.78
C VAL A 144 10.93 -9.62 2.41
N GLU A 145 10.80 -8.49 1.71
CA GLU A 145 10.21 -8.45 0.37
C GLU A 145 11.10 -9.17 -0.66
N LEU A 146 12.42 -9.04 -0.55
CA LEU A 146 13.37 -9.77 -1.39
C LEU A 146 13.25 -11.29 -1.16
N GLY A 147 13.22 -11.72 0.11
CA GLY A 147 13.01 -13.12 0.48
C GLY A 147 11.67 -13.66 -0.04
N TRP A 148 10.61 -12.84 0.02
CA TRP A 148 9.30 -13.18 -0.54
C TRP A 148 9.34 -13.37 -2.07
N ARG A 149 10.06 -12.51 -2.80
CA ARG A 149 10.21 -12.63 -4.27
C ARG A 149 11.02 -13.84 -4.68
N LEU A 150 12.03 -14.19 -3.89
CA LEU A 150 12.82 -15.39 -4.08
C LEU A 150 11.98 -16.64 -3.82
N PHE A 151 11.27 -16.68 -2.69
CA PHE A 151 10.37 -17.75 -2.34
C PHE A 151 9.27 -17.98 -3.40
N THR A 152 8.55 -16.94 -3.79
CA THR A 152 7.53 -17.02 -4.85
C THR A 152 8.13 -17.40 -6.21
N GLY A 153 9.38 -17.03 -6.46
CA GLY A 153 10.14 -17.44 -7.64
C GLY A 153 10.41 -18.94 -7.70
N PHE A 154 10.70 -19.56 -6.55
CA PHE A 154 10.97 -21.00 -6.39
C PHE A 154 9.72 -21.82 -6.01
N LEU A 155 8.60 -21.17 -5.72
CA LEU A 155 7.34 -21.82 -5.36
C LEU A 155 6.92 -22.94 -6.32
N PRO A 156 7.00 -22.79 -7.67
CA PRO A 156 6.65 -23.89 -8.57
C PRO A 156 7.51 -25.15 -8.38
N LEU A 157 8.79 -24.99 -8.03
CA LEU A 157 9.70 -26.09 -7.77
C LEU A 157 9.37 -26.79 -6.45
N ILE A 158 9.06 -26.01 -5.41
CA ILE A 158 8.57 -26.54 -4.12
C ILE A 158 7.25 -27.30 -4.32
N MET A 159 6.35 -26.79 -5.18
CA MET A 159 5.07 -27.43 -5.46
C MET A 159 5.20 -28.75 -6.20
N LEU A 160 6.25 -28.93 -6.99
CA LEU A 160 6.55 -30.21 -7.61
C LEU A 160 6.76 -31.30 -6.54
N PHE A 161 7.50 -30.97 -5.48
CA PHE A 161 7.68 -31.86 -4.32
C PHE A 161 6.40 -32.08 -3.51
N PHE A 162 5.52 -31.07 -3.47
CA PHE A 162 4.24 -31.16 -2.81
C PHE A 162 3.27 -32.12 -3.50
N VAL A 163 3.28 -32.19 -4.83
CA VAL A 163 2.32 -32.99 -5.62
C VAL A 163 2.66 -34.48 -5.68
N PHE A 164 3.95 -34.85 -5.59
CA PHE A 164 4.39 -36.25 -5.62
C PHE A 164 3.64 -37.21 -4.68
N PRO A 165 3.42 -36.90 -3.39
CA PRO A 165 2.69 -37.80 -2.49
C PRO A 165 1.25 -38.04 -2.94
N PHE A 166 0.63 -37.10 -3.64
CA PHE A 166 -0.74 -37.20 -4.11
C PHE A 166 -0.88 -37.98 -5.43
N CYS A 167 0.20 -38.10 -6.22
CA CYS A 167 0.16 -38.83 -7.50
C CYS A 167 0.40 -40.35 -7.37
N GLY A 168 0.65 -40.86 -6.15
CA GLY A 168 1.19 -42.20 -5.94
C GLY A 168 0.28 -43.37 -6.31
N ASP A 169 -1.01 -43.28 -5.98
CA ASP A 169 -2.01 -44.37 -6.08
C ASP A 169 -3.32 -43.87 -6.71
N ILE A 170 -3.23 -43.34 -7.93
CA ILE A 170 -4.41 -42.85 -8.65
C ILE A 170 -5.23 -44.04 -9.16
N THR A 171 -6.19 -44.50 -8.36
CA THR A 171 -7.34 -45.28 -8.87
C THR A 171 -8.41 -44.32 -9.37
N LYS A 172 -9.05 -44.60 -10.52
CA LYS A 172 -10.05 -43.71 -11.15
C LYS A 172 -11.13 -43.18 -10.19
N LYS A 173 -11.44 -43.93 -9.12
CA LYS A 173 -12.48 -43.61 -8.13
C LYS A 173 -12.07 -42.56 -7.09
N ASN A 174 -10.77 -42.40 -6.80
CA ASN A 174 -10.25 -41.48 -5.76
C ASN A 174 -9.61 -40.20 -6.32
N THR A 175 -9.49 -40.07 -7.64
CA THR A 175 -8.81 -38.95 -8.32
C THR A 175 -9.34 -37.57 -7.90
N HIS A 176 -10.66 -37.40 -7.79
CA HIS A 176 -11.25 -36.10 -7.43
C HIS A 176 -10.95 -35.69 -5.99
N LEU A 177 -11.00 -36.64 -5.05
CA LEU A 177 -10.74 -36.38 -3.63
C LEU A 177 -9.28 -35.99 -3.41
N ILE A 178 -8.36 -36.73 -4.04
CA ILE A 178 -6.91 -36.44 -4.00
C ILE A 178 -6.61 -35.05 -4.57
N THR A 179 -7.26 -34.69 -5.68
CA THR A 179 -7.08 -33.37 -6.31
C THR A 179 -7.60 -32.25 -5.41
N ILE A 180 -8.78 -32.42 -4.80
CA ILE A 180 -9.34 -31.43 -3.85
C ILE A 180 -8.42 -31.28 -2.65
N LEU A 181 -7.93 -32.39 -2.08
CA LEU A 181 -7.02 -32.36 -0.94
C LEU A 181 -5.71 -31.62 -1.27
N ALA A 182 -5.13 -31.89 -2.45
CA ALA A 182 -3.94 -31.19 -2.91
C ALA A 182 -4.16 -29.68 -3.05
N ILE A 183 -5.33 -29.27 -3.60
CA ILE A 183 -5.71 -27.86 -3.71
C ILE A 183 -5.85 -27.21 -2.32
N VAL A 184 -6.54 -27.86 -1.38
CA VAL A 184 -6.73 -27.35 -0.02
C VAL A 184 -5.39 -27.16 0.68
N CYS A 185 -4.49 -28.13 0.60
CA CYS A 185 -3.18 -28.02 1.21
C CYS A 185 -2.32 -26.94 0.52
N PHE A 186 -2.43 -26.77 -0.79
CA PHE A 186 -1.76 -25.69 -1.53
C PHE A 186 -2.20 -24.31 -1.04
N PHE A 187 -3.51 -24.08 -0.91
CA PHE A 187 -4.02 -22.82 -0.40
C PHE A 187 -3.65 -22.61 1.06
N GLY A 188 -3.69 -23.66 1.88
CA GLY A 188 -3.21 -23.62 3.26
C GLY A 188 -1.75 -23.18 3.35
N PHE A 189 -0.88 -23.75 2.52
CA PHE A 189 0.53 -23.36 2.45
C PHE A 189 0.73 -21.90 2.02
N CYS A 190 -0.03 -21.42 1.03
CA CYS A 190 0.01 -20.02 0.60
C CYS A 190 -0.41 -19.06 1.72
N ILE A 191 -1.46 -19.40 2.48
CA ILE A 191 -1.96 -18.60 3.60
C ILE A 191 -0.89 -18.56 4.70
N ILE A 192 -0.34 -19.70 5.11
CA ILE A 192 0.73 -19.77 6.12
C ILE A 192 1.93 -18.93 5.69
N SER A 193 2.35 -19.04 4.42
CA SER A 193 3.46 -18.24 3.88
C SER A 193 3.17 -16.74 3.92
N SER A 194 1.94 -16.32 3.67
CA SER A 194 1.52 -14.92 3.79
C SER A 194 1.50 -14.44 5.24
N VAL A 195 1.10 -15.29 6.18
CA VAL A 195 1.13 -14.97 7.62
C VAL A 195 2.57 -14.79 8.09
N ILE A 196 3.47 -15.70 7.69
CA ILE A 196 4.91 -15.59 7.99
C ILE A 196 5.48 -14.29 7.44
N LYS A 197 5.12 -13.89 6.21
CA LYS A 197 5.51 -12.59 5.64
C LYS A 197 5.10 -11.43 6.55
N ASN A 198 3.86 -11.45 7.05
CA ASN A 198 3.35 -10.40 7.92
C ASN A 198 4.13 -10.37 9.25
N MET A 199 4.33 -11.52 9.88
CA MET A 199 5.08 -11.64 11.15
C MET A 199 6.54 -11.21 11.03
N LEU A 200 7.19 -11.49 9.89
CA LEU A 200 8.54 -11.00 9.60
C LEU A 200 8.56 -9.47 9.43
N THR A 201 7.49 -8.90 8.88
CA THR A 201 7.34 -7.45 8.68
C THR A 201 7.06 -6.73 10.00
N THR A 202 6.27 -7.32 10.91
CA THR A 202 5.97 -6.78 12.26
C THR A 202 7.08 -7.03 13.28
N GLN A 203 8.18 -7.68 12.87
CA GLN A 203 9.37 -7.99 13.69
C GLN A 203 9.19 -9.09 14.74
N GLU A 204 8.08 -9.81 14.73
CA GLU A 204 7.81 -10.91 15.67
C GLU A 204 8.72 -12.13 15.43
N LEU A 205 9.17 -12.33 14.19
CA LEU A 205 10.07 -13.42 13.81
C LEU A 205 11.44 -12.91 13.33
N PRO A 206 12.53 -13.59 13.70
CA PRO A 206 13.85 -13.29 13.16
C PRO A 206 13.96 -13.72 11.69
N LEU A 207 14.71 -12.96 10.89
CA LEU A 207 14.78 -13.10 9.43
C LEU A 207 15.22 -14.51 8.95
N TRP A 208 16.11 -15.16 9.71
CA TRP A 208 16.59 -16.52 9.41
C TRP A 208 15.51 -17.59 9.56
N PHE A 209 14.44 -17.31 10.32
CA PHE A 209 13.29 -18.21 10.48
C PHE A 209 12.21 -17.97 9.41
N GLY A 210 12.58 -17.32 8.30
CA GLY A 210 11.64 -16.88 7.28
C GLY A 210 11.20 -17.98 6.31
N PHE A 211 11.06 -17.60 5.03
CA PHE A 211 10.43 -18.44 4.00
C PHE A 211 11.18 -19.74 3.65
N GLU A 212 12.44 -19.86 4.07
CA GLU A 212 13.28 -21.04 3.83
C GLU A 212 12.79 -22.25 4.63
N ILE A 213 12.34 -22.05 5.87
CA ILE A 213 11.94 -23.14 6.76
C ILE A 213 10.67 -23.86 6.27
N PRO A 214 9.57 -23.16 5.93
CA PRO A 214 8.38 -23.82 5.37
C PRO A 214 8.70 -24.56 4.06
N GLY A 215 9.52 -23.97 3.19
CA GLY A 215 9.94 -24.60 1.95
C GLY A 215 10.76 -25.87 2.18
N LEU A 216 11.69 -25.83 3.13
CA LEU A 216 12.55 -26.96 3.49
C LEU A 216 11.75 -28.10 4.12
N ILE A 217 10.75 -27.80 4.97
CA ILE A 217 9.84 -28.82 5.53
C ILE A 217 9.08 -29.55 4.40
N VAL A 218 8.48 -28.79 3.47
CA VAL A 218 7.75 -29.39 2.34
C VAL A 218 8.68 -30.23 1.46
N PHE A 219 9.89 -29.74 1.21
CA PHE A 219 10.90 -30.48 0.46
C PHE A 219 11.28 -31.80 1.15
N LEU A 220 11.55 -31.78 2.46
CA LEU A 220 11.90 -32.98 3.22
C LEU A 220 10.76 -34.01 3.23
N ILE A 221 9.51 -33.58 3.41
CA ILE A 221 8.34 -34.46 3.39
C ILE A 221 8.18 -35.10 2.01
N GLY A 222 8.27 -34.30 0.94
CA GLY A 222 8.18 -34.79 -0.44
C GLY A 222 9.31 -35.76 -0.78
N ALA A 223 10.56 -35.43 -0.41
CA ALA A 223 11.71 -36.28 -0.63
C ALA A 223 11.62 -37.61 0.14
N ALA A 224 11.27 -37.56 1.43
CA ALA A 224 11.08 -38.75 2.23
C ALA A 224 10.02 -39.67 1.60
N TRP A 225 8.90 -39.11 1.16
CA TRP A 225 7.85 -39.90 0.50
C TRP A 225 8.35 -40.62 -0.76
N ILE A 226 9.11 -39.94 -1.62
CA ILE A 226 9.70 -40.54 -2.82
C ILE A 226 10.63 -41.71 -2.44
N PHE A 227 11.51 -41.51 -1.46
CA PHE A 227 12.45 -42.53 -1.00
C PHE A 227 11.78 -43.73 -0.33
N PHE A 228 10.68 -43.53 0.40
CA PHE A 228 9.93 -44.62 1.02
C PHE A 228 9.08 -45.39 0.00
N LYS A 229 8.57 -44.72 -1.04
CA LYS A 229 7.80 -45.37 -2.11
C LYS A 229 8.69 -46.26 -2.99
N ASP A 230 9.92 -45.86 -3.28
CA ASP A 230 10.85 -46.66 -4.10
C ASP A 230 11.37 -47.93 -3.40
N LYS A 231 11.17 -48.06 -2.09
CA LYS A 231 11.62 -49.21 -1.28
C LYS A 231 10.52 -50.23 -0.97
N GLY A 232 9.27 -49.95 -1.35
CA GLY A 232 8.11 -50.85 -1.16
C GLY A 232 7.57 -51.35 -2.48
#